data_AF-A0AAU6SU58-F1
#
_entry.id   AF-A0AAU6SU58-F1
#
_cell.length_a   1.000
_cell.length_b   1.000
_cell.length_c   1.000
_cell.angle_alpha   90.00
_cell.angle_beta   90.00
_cell.angle_gamma   90.00
#
_symmetry.space_group_name_H-M   'P 1'
#
loop_
_entity.id
_entity.type
_entity.pdbx_description
1 polymer ?
#
loop_
_entity_poly.entity_id
_entity_poly.type
_entity_poly.pdbx_seq_one_letter_code
_entity_poly.pdbx_strand_id
1 'polypeptide(L)'
;MVRTIIYTYKEQQKTLTFSYQKHRNIHEAVAEAEGIDISDYLKMELQLEAISDTKAVRNYRDNYFKKLGFGIITLQAKENHGVGKKPKKTN
;
A
#
# COMPACT_ATOMS: atom_id res chain seq x y z
N MET A 1 3.14 18.12 3.01
CA MET A 1 2.29 17.93 1.81
C MET A 1 1.41 16.72 2.02
N VAL A 2 0.12 16.86 1.74
CA VAL A 2 -0.87 15.78 1.81
C VAL A 2 -0.97 15.13 0.43
N ARG A 3 -0.97 13.80 0.34
CA ARG A 3 -1.22 13.04 -0.88
C ARG A 3 -2.42 12.13 -0.67
N THR A 4 -3.12 11.78 -1.73
CA THR A 4 -4.17 10.76 -1.65
C THR A 4 -3.56 9.41 -2.03
N ILE A 5 -3.88 8.35 -1.30
CA ILE A 5 -3.57 6.96 -1.66
C ILE A 5 -4.85 6.36 -2.21
N ILE A 6 -4.73 5.59 -3.29
CA ILE A 6 -5.81 4.75 -3.81
C ILE A 6 -5.40 3.31 -3.53
N TYR A 7 -6.28 2.55 -2.88
CA TYR A 7 -6.03 1.15 -2.58
C TYR A 7 -7.27 0.30 -2.82
N THR A 8 -7.07 -0.98 -3.14
CA THR A 8 -8.16 -1.96 -3.17
C THR A 8 -8.13 -2.78 -1.90
N TYR A 9 -9.24 -2.88 -1.19
CA TYR A 9 -9.40 -3.74 -0.02
C TYR A 9 -10.67 -4.56 -0.15
N LYS A 10 -10.57 -5.89 -0.09
CA LYS A 10 -11.72 -6.81 -0.25
C LYS A 10 -12.59 -6.46 -1.48
N GLU A 11 -11.92 -6.29 -2.63
CA GLU A 11 -12.55 -5.94 -3.92
C GLU A 11 -13.18 -4.55 -4.00
N GLN A 12 -13.06 -3.73 -2.94
CA GLN A 12 -13.54 -2.36 -2.92
C GLN A 12 -12.39 -1.39 -3.08
N GLN A 13 -12.50 -0.49 -4.07
CA GLN A 13 -11.54 0.60 -4.24
C GLN A 13 -11.84 1.71 -3.24
N LYS A 14 -10.85 2.05 -2.43
CA LYS A 14 -10.91 3.09 -1.41
C LYS A 14 -9.82 4.13 -1.65
N THR A 15 -10.05 5.32 -1.14
CA THR A 15 -9.10 6.42 -1.20
C THR A 15 -8.83 6.95 0.20
N LEU A 16 -7.57 7.06 0.58
CA LEU A 16 -7.14 7.52 1.89
C LEU A 16 -6.31 8.79 1.77
N THR A 17 -6.54 9.73 2.66
CA THR A 17 -5.71 10.93 2.77
C THR A 17 -4.44 10.62 3.56
N PHE A 18 -3.29 10.69 2.89
CA PHE A 18 -1.97 10.39 3.43
C PHE A 18 -1.14 11.64 3.68
N SER A 19 -0.45 11.68 4.81
CA SER A 19 0.49 12.74 5.15
C SER A 19 1.80 12.16 5.64
N TYR A 20 2.91 12.51 4.98
CA TYR A 20 4.28 12.14 5.40
C TYR A 20 4.67 12.62 6.80
N GLN A 21 3.90 13.56 7.39
CA GLN A 21 4.09 14.01 8.77
C GLN A 21 3.60 12.97 9.79
N LYS A 22 2.62 12.14 9.42
CA LYS A 22 2.02 11.14 10.31
C LYS A 22 2.51 9.72 10.01
N HIS A 23 2.72 9.40 8.74
CA HIS A 23 3.08 8.05 8.32
C HIS A 23 4.34 8.06 7.47
N ARG A 24 5.23 7.10 7.70
CA ARG A 24 6.47 6.96 6.90
C ARG A 24 6.20 6.31 5.55
N ASN A 25 5.20 5.44 5.49
CA ASN A 25 4.87 4.64 4.31
C ASN A 25 3.36 4.62 4.02
N ILE A 26 3.02 4.45 2.74
CA ILE A 26 1.60 4.33 2.32
C ILE A 26 0.94 3.06 2.85
N HIS A 27 1.72 1.99 3.01
CA HIS A 27 1.29 0.70 3.52
C HIS A 27 0.84 0.80 4.98
N GLU A 28 1.60 1.53 5.79
CA GLU A 28 1.26 1.84 7.18
C GLU A 28 -0.03 2.64 7.27
N ALA A 29 -0.19 3.67 6.43
CA ALA A 29 -1.39 4.48 6.45
C ALA A 29 -2.65 3.69 6.05
N VAL A 30 -2.61 2.87 5.01
CA VAL A 30 -3.78 2.07 4.61
C VAL A 30 -4.10 0.97 5.62
N ALA A 31 -3.09 0.42 6.28
CA ALA A 31 -3.30 -0.55 7.34
C ALA A 31 -3.94 0.10 8.57
N GLU A 32 -3.41 1.24 9.03
CA GLU A 32 -3.99 1.98 10.17
C GLU A 32 -5.43 2.43 9.87
N ALA A 33 -5.71 2.90 8.65
CA ALA A 33 -7.04 3.32 8.24
C ALA A 33 -8.07 2.18 8.25
N GLU A 34 -7.66 0.95 7.95
CA GLU A 34 -8.52 -0.23 8.04
C GLU A 34 -8.47 -0.90 9.43
N GLY A 35 -7.65 -0.38 10.37
CA GLY A 35 -7.48 -0.95 11.70
C GLY A 35 -6.70 -2.27 11.72
N ILE A 36 -5.81 -2.48 10.76
CA ILE A 36 -5.00 -3.69 10.63
C ILE A 36 -3.65 -3.48 11.31
N ASP A 37 -3.33 -4.38 12.26
CA ASP A 37 -2.01 -4.38 12.88
C ASP A 37 -0.96 -4.88 11.90
N ILE A 38 0.01 -4.02 11.59
CA ILE A 38 1.19 -4.34 10.77
C ILE A 38 2.47 -4.31 11.60
N SER A 39 2.36 -4.36 12.93
CA SER A 39 3.52 -4.33 13.83
C SER A 39 4.46 -5.51 13.57
N ASP A 40 3.87 -6.68 13.29
CA ASP A 40 4.61 -7.88 12.88
C ASP A 40 5.35 -7.65 11.55
N TYR A 41 4.66 -7.07 10.57
CA TYR A 41 5.24 -6.73 9.28
C TYR A 41 6.41 -5.75 9.43
N LEU A 42 6.29 -4.70 10.23
CA LEU A 42 7.35 -3.70 10.44
C LEU A 42 8.60 -4.32 11.09
N LYS A 43 8.42 -5.21 12.07
CA LYS A 43 9.53 -5.95 12.68
C LYS A 43 10.22 -6.83 11.65
N MET A 44 9.44 -7.57 10.87
CA MET A 44 9.97 -8.47 9.87
C MET A 44 10.62 -7.73 8.70
N GLU A 45 10.05 -6.61 8.24
CA GLU A 45 10.62 -5.73 7.21
C GLU A 45 11.99 -5.20 7.66
N LEU A 46 12.09 -4.66 8.87
CA LEU A 46 13.35 -4.16 9.43
C LEU A 46 14.43 -5.27 9.49
N GLN A 47 14.04 -6.49 9.87
CA GLN A 47 14.95 -7.63 9.87
C GLN A 47 15.34 -8.03 8.44
N LEU A 48 14.39 -8.13 7.51
CA LEU A 48 14.70 -8.48 6.13
C LEU A 48 15.58 -7.42 5.45
N GLU A 49 15.38 -6.13 5.72
CA GLU A 49 16.25 -5.07 5.20
C GLU A 49 17.69 -5.18 5.71
N ALA A 50 17.89 -5.67 6.94
CA ALA A 50 19.21 -5.87 7.52
C ALA A 50 19.92 -7.14 7.02
N ILE A 51 19.17 -8.17 6.60
CA ILE A 51 19.70 -9.51 6.33
C ILE A 51 19.62 -9.91 4.84
N SER A 52 18.71 -9.31 4.07
CA SER A 52 18.25 -9.84 2.78
C SER A 52 18.22 -8.79 1.65
N ASP A 53 18.28 -9.30 0.42
CA ASP A 53 18.11 -8.50 -0.79
C ASP A 53 16.76 -7.77 -0.83
N THR A 54 16.74 -6.59 -1.44
CA THR A 54 15.55 -5.72 -1.61
C THR A 54 14.38 -6.45 -2.28
N LYS A 55 14.66 -7.51 -3.04
CA LYS A 55 13.64 -8.36 -3.68
C LYS A 55 12.83 -9.17 -2.65
N ALA A 56 13.50 -9.71 -1.61
CA ALA A 56 12.84 -10.49 -0.57
C ALA A 56 11.89 -9.61 0.26
N VAL A 57 12.34 -8.41 0.64
CA VAL A 57 11.52 -7.40 1.34
C VAL A 57 10.25 -7.08 0.55
N ARG A 58 10.39 -6.79 -0.76
CA ARG A 58 9.23 -6.51 -1.64
C ARG A 58 8.27 -7.69 -1.73
N ASN A 59 8.79 -8.91 -1.89
CA ASN A 59 7.95 -10.09 -2.00
C ASN A 59 7.22 -10.40 -0.69
N TYR A 60 7.88 -10.23 0.45
CA TYR A 60 7.27 -10.40 1.76
C TYR A 60 6.14 -9.37 1.97
N ARG A 61 6.38 -8.10 1.65
CA ARG A 61 5.36 -7.05 1.64
C ARG A 61 4.15 -7.43 0.80
N ASP A 62 4.37 -7.76 -0.47
CA ASP A 62 3.26 -8.07 -1.38
C ASP A 62 2.43 -9.25 -0.86
N ASN A 63 3.08 -10.30 -0.36
CA ASN A 63 2.41 -11.46 0.23
C ASN A 63 1.64 -11.12 1.51
N TYR A 64 2.22 -10.31 2.41
CA TYR A 64 1.59 -9.94 3.67
C TYR A 64 0.31 -9.12 3.43
N PHE A 65 0.41 -8.07 2.61
CA PHE A 65 -0.73 -7.23 2.27
C PHE A 65 -1.80 -8.00 1.47
N LYS A 66 -1.38 -8.89 0.57
CA LYS A 66 -2.31 -9.77 -0.15
C LYS A 66 -3.08 -10.71 0.78
N LYS A 67 -2.44 -11.27 1.81
CA LYS A 67 -3.11 -12.12 2.83
C LYS A 67 -4.16 -11.36 3.64
N LEU A 68 -3.92 -10.07 3.88
CA LEU A 68 -4.85 -9.19 4.58
C LEU A 68 -6.05 -8.75 3.71
N GLY A 69 -6.03 -9.07 2.41
CA GLY A 69 -7.06 -8.67 1.46
C GLY A 69 -6.82 -7.29 0.83
N PHE A 70 -5.63 -6.73 1.02
CA PHE A 70 -5.18 -5.58 0.23
C PHE A 70 -4.75 -6.05 -1.16
N GLY A 71 -5.24 -5.36 -2.17
CA GLY A 71 -4.82 -5.51 -3.55
C GLY A 71 -3.78 -4.44 -3.91
N ILE A 72 -4.06 -3.73 -4.99
CA ILE A 72 -3.19 -2.68 -5.52
C ILE A 72 -3.23 -1.49 -4.56
N ILE A 73 -2.08 -1.09 -4.02
CA ILE A 73 -1.90 0.13 -3.22
C ILE A 73 -1.01 1.08 -4.01
N THR A 74 -1.54 2.24 -4.39
CA THR A 74 -0.78 3.24 -5.16
C THR A 74 -1.02 4.64 -4.63
N LEU A 75 0.01 5.48 -4.67
CA LEU A 75 -0.18 6.91 -4.48
C LEU A 75 -0.99 7.44 -5.66
N GLN A 76 -2.02 8.24 -5.39
CA GLN A 76 -2.65 9.06 -6.41
C GLN A 76 -1.57 10.01 -6.93
N ALA A 77 -1.05 9.71 -8.11
CA ALA A 77 -0.25 10.67 -8.84
C ALA A 77 -1.11 11.93 -9.05
N LYS A 78 -0.51 13.12 -8.91
CA LYS A 78 -1.05 14.29 -9.60
C LYS A 78 -1.23 13.87 -11.05
N GLU A 79 -2.45 13.96 -11.59
CA GLU A 79 -2.75 13.61 -12.97
C GLU A 79 -1.63 14.09 -13.90
N ASN A 80 -0.82 13.16 -14.37
CA ASN A 80 -0.22 13.24 -15.69
C ASN A 80 -0.83 12.04 -16.40
N HIS A 81 -1.93 12.30 -17.10
CA HIS A 81 -2.58 11.34 -17.99
C HIS A 81 -1.61 10.98 -19.13
N GLY A 82 -0.66 10.09 -18.87
CA GLY A 82 0.08 9.36 -19.89
C GLY A 82 -0.83 8.30 -20.49
N VAL A 83 -1.30 8.56 -21.70
CA VAL A 83 -2.08 7.71 -22.63
C VAL A 83 -1.97 6.19 -22.39
N GLY A 84 -3.07 5.56 -21.92
CA GLY A 84 -3.22 4.09 -21.95
C GLY A 84 -4.15 3.41 -20.92
N LYS A 85 -5.46 3.70 -20.96
CA LYS A 85 -6.65 2.83 -20.68
C LYS A 85 -6.49 1.54 -19.83
N LYS A 86 -7.34 1.16 -18.85
CA LYS A 86 -8.80 1.35 -18.58
C LYS A 86 -9.13 1.04 -17.10
N PRO A 87 -10.12 1.71 -16.46
CA PRO A 87 -10.73 1.23 -15.21
C PRO A 87 -11.63 0.02 -15.48
N LYS A 88 -11.50 -1.02 -14.65
CA LYS A 88 -12.31 -2.25 -14.72
C LYS A 88 -13.73 -1.92 -14.22
N LYS A 89 -14.69 -1.76 -15.14
CA LYS A 89 -16.12 -1.90 -14.81
C LYS A 89 -16.37 -3.39 -14.57
N THR A 90 -17.03 -3.75 -13.48
CA THR A 90 -17.91 -4.93 -13.51
C THR A 90 -19.18 -4.60 -12.73
N ASN A 91 -20.25 -5.01 -13.38
CA ASN A 91 -21.65 -4.69 -13.24
C ASN A 91 -22.33 -5.68 -12.31
#